data_AF-A0A3C1END9-F1
#
_entry.id   AF-A0A3C1END9-F1
#
_cell.length_a   1.000
_cell.length_b   1.000
_cell.length_c   1.000
_cell.angle_alpha   90.00
_cell.angle_beta   90.00
_cell.angle_gamma   90.00
#
_symmetry.space_group_name_H-M   'P 1'
#
loop_
_entity.id
_entity.type
_entity.pdbx_description
1 polymer ?
#
loop_
_entity_poly.entity_id
_entity_poly.type
_entity_poly.pdbx_seq_one_letter_code
_entity_poly.pdbx_strand_id
1 'polypeptide(L)'
;MRLLAMTLLLAAAPAWAQDDPRAEEADGVFLDMAKLNLGTITSEDDKKKYIYTIQLEKARLLRKTLKGVYENAYDLYRRGDFEGARDLTSKILAVDPAYQDADILQRATIELKGSLKPYASEKKLIEDRFEEGLDLYRQGRLVEATQRWEEATKLAPNNLKARWWLKKARGELAAEHFRRGQKAYRQHRLRECLDQWYAAMVLNPRYPGLVPAIAKVEAEAREQDSNEKLQTALNLYGQGFIDESLRMLDKVLETGPGNTKAQKLQSEIRSEMASQHAAQGRKLYETRKYDEAVAEWKKAVAYGYDQRAADQLVARAKEQVRREEAAHRRSAEMAKVKAEEEKRQAEEQAKAQAKAEAEAKAAASSAAAKTDASGAAAAEDNRRQSQQYYLSGMIYYQKGDFEKARNEWSHAIQLDPSNSDAKAGLERINNLYGGGR
;
A
#
# COMPACT_ATOMS: atom_id res chain seq x y z
N MET A 1 -24.99 78.20 -30.67
CA MET A 1 -25.90 78.80 -29.67
C MET A 1 -26.99 77.74 -29.40
N ARG A 2 -27.10 77.15 -28.19
CA ARG A 2 -28.01 77.59 -27.09
C ARG A 2 -29.42 77.92 -27.63
N LEU A 3 -30.56 77.33 -27.22
CA LEU A 3 -31.00 76.68 -25.96
C LEU A 3 -32.30 75.84 -26.22
N LEU A 4 -32.56 74.88 -25.30
CA LEU A 4 -33.84 74.44 -24.65
C LEU A 4 -35.16 74.37 -25.44
N ALA A 5 -36.17 73.57 -25.08
CA ALA A 5 -36.41 72.40 -24.22
C ALA A 5 -37.94 72.21 -24.26
N MET A 6 -38.45 70.98 -24.29
CA MET A 6 -39.67 70.66 -23.55
C MET A 6 -39.77 69.16 -23.28
N THR A 7 -39.83 68.85 -22.00
CA THR A 7 -40.06 67.57 -21.35
C THR A 7 -41.50 67.10 -21.47
N LEU A 8 -41.72 65.79 -21.64
CA LEU A 8 -42.82 65.11 -20.95
C LEU A 8 -42.45 63.66 -20.63
N LEU A 9 -42.49 63.36 -19.33
CA LEU A 9 -42.41 62.03 -18.70
C LEU A 9 -43.63 61.18 -19.08
N LEU A 10 -43.44 59.87 -19.27
CA LEU A 10 -44.40 58.89 -18.76
C LEU A 10 -43.67 57.58 -18.39
N ALA A 11 -43.68 57.28 -17.10
CA ALA A 11 -43.23 56.03 -16.51
C ALA A 11 -44.33 54.96 -16.64
N ALA A 12 -43.96 53.72 -16.95
CA ALA A 12 -44.79 52.54 -16.74
C ALA A 12 -43.95 51.49 -15.99
N ALA A 13 -44.46 51.10 -14.83
CA ALA A 13 -43.86 50.23 -13.82
C ALA A 13 -43.77 48.75 -14.26
N PRO A 14 -42.91 47.94 -13.61
CA PRO A 14 -42.77 46.51 -13.92
C PRO A 14 -43.93 45.71 -13.31
N ALA A 15 -44.60 44.90 -14.13
CA ALA A 15 -45.68 44.03 -13.67
C ALA A 15 -45.20 42.58 -13.51
N TRP A 16 -44.94 42.20 -12.25
CA TRP A 16 -45.18 40.88 -11.65
C TRP A 16 -44.26 39.73 -12.12
N ALA A 17 -43.04 39.71 -11.59
CA ALA A 17 -42.39 38.46 -11.24
C ALA A 17 -43.13 37.90 -10.01
N GLN A 18 -43.89 36.82 -10.19
CA GLN A 18 -44.30 36.00 -9.05
C GLN A 18 -43.05 35.28 -8.55
N ASP A 19 -42.59 35.66 -7.36
CA ASP A 19 -41.65 34.86 -6.58
C ASP A 19 -42.27 33.48 -6.37
N ASP A 20 -41.76 32.47 -7.07
CA ASP A 20 -42.13 31.07 -6.85
C ASP A 20 -41.42 30.60 -5.56
N PRO A 21 -42.15 30.34 -4.45
CA PRO A 21 -41.54 29.92 -3.19
C PRO A 21 -40.85 28.55 -3.30
N ARG A 22 -41.01 27.82 -4.42
CA ARG A 22 -40.28 26.57 -4.70
C ARG A 22 -38.88 26.80 -5.27
N ALA A 23 -38.57 28.03 -5.70
CA ALA A 23 -37.22 28.39 -6.12
C ALA A 23 -36.27 28.46 -4.91
N GLU A 24 -36.75 28.95 -3.76
CA GLU A 24 -35.97 28.96 -2.51
C GLU A 24 -35.79 27.55 -1.91
N GLU A 25 -36.76 26.64 -2.09
CA GLU A 25 -36.58 25.23 -1.72
C GLU A 25 -35.52 24.51 -2.58
N ALA A 26 -35.33 24.92 -3.85
CA ALA A 26 -34.29 24.38 -4.72
C ALA A 26 -32.89 24.95 -4.39
N ASP A 27 -32.81 26.21 -3.96
CA ASP A 27 -31.59 26.83 -3.44
C ASP A 27 -31.21 26.26 -2.06
N GLY A 28 -32.20 25.83 -1.27
CA GLY A 28 -32.03 25.15 0.02
C GLY A 28 -31.37 23.77 -0.06
N VAL A 29 -31.37 23.11 -1.23
CA VAL A 29 -30.65 21.84 -1.45
C VAL A 29 -29.22 22.08 -1.97
N PHE A 30 -28.93 23.25 -2.54
CA PHE A 30 -27.61 23.61 -3.07
C PHE A 30 -26.66 24.17 -1.99
N LEU A 31 -27.18 24.72 -0.90
CA LEU A 31 -26.40 25.30 0.20
C LEU A 31 -26.02 24.31 1.31
N ASP A 32 -26.26 23.01 1.11
CA ASP A 32 -25.83 21.94 2.02
C ASP A 32 -24.51 21.27 1.60
N MET A 33 -23.98 21.57 0.42
CA MET A 33 -22.64 21.10 0.00
C MET A 33 -21.49 21.77 0.76
N ALA A 34 -21.72 22.96 1.33
CA ALA A 34 -20.77 23.60 2.26
C ALA A 34 -20.86 23.03 3.69
N LYS A 35 -21.94 22.30 4.02
CA LYS A 35 -22.17 21.65 5.32
C LYS A 35 -21.80 20.18 5.35
N LEU A 36 -21.55 19.56 4.19
CA LEU A 36 -20.68 18.39 4.12
C LEU A 36 -19.26 18.86 4.45
N ASN A 37 -18.92 18.79 5.74
CA ASN A 37 -17.59 19.06 6.25
C ASN A 37 -16.53 18.59 5.24
N LEU A 38 -15.88 19.55 4.58
CA LEU A 38 -14.68 19.37 3.75
C LEU A 38 -13.46 19.01 4.63
N GLY A 39 -13.68 18.17 5.64
CA GLY A 39 -12.65 17.55 6.45
C GLY A 39 -12.03 16.42 5.65
N THR A 40 -11.02 16.77 4.86
CA THR A 40 -10.01 15.84 4.31
C THR A 40 -10.54 14.74 3.37
N ILE A 41 -10.76 15.07 2.09
CA ILE A 41 -10.90 14.06 1.03
C ILE A 41 -9.52 13.39 0.82
N THR A 42 -9.21 12.39 1.62
CA THR A 42 -7.93 11.65 1.62
C THR A 42 -7.94 10.48 0.65
N SER A 43 -9.12 9.90 0.36
CA SER A 43 -9.27 8.75 -0.54
C SER A 43 -9.44 9.17 -2.01
N GLU A 44 -8.76 8.48 -2.91
CA GLU A 44 -8.85 8.68 -4.37
C GLU A 44 -10.28 8.43 -4.90
N ASP A 45 -11.02 7.51 -4.26
CA ASP A 45 -12.39 7.17 -4.66
C ASP A 45 -13.39 8.27 -4.34
N ASP A 46 -13.18 9.02 -3.26
CA ASP A 46 -14.06 10.13 -2.90
C ASP A 46 -13.84 11.33 -3.82
N LYS A 47 -12.61 11.54 -4.31
CA LYS A 47 -12.31 12.51 -5.38
C LYS A 47 -13.01 12.13 -6.69
N LYS A 48 -12.97 10.85 -7.07
CA LYS A 48 -13.67 10.35 -8.28
C LYS A 48 -15.18 10.53 -8.16
N LYS A 49 -15.78 10.17 -7.02
CA LYS A 49 -17.22 10.40 -6.75
C LYS A 49 -17.57 11.88 -6.84
N TYR A 50 -16.76 12.78 -6.26
CA TYR A 50 -17.00 14.21 -6.30
C TYR A 50 -16.93 14.78 -7.73
N ILE A 51 -15.91 14.44 -8.49
CA ILE A 51 -15.79 14.87 -9.90
C ILE A 51 -17.00 14.37 -10.71
N TYR A 52 -17.41 13.12 -10.50
CA TYR A 52 -18.58 12.56 -11.15
C TYR A 52 -19.87 13.32 -10.78
N THR A 53 -20.06 13.70 -9.52
CA THR A 53 -21.22 14.51 -9.10
C THR A 53 -21.23 15.89 -9.77
N ILE A 54 -20.09 16.56 -9.87
CA ILE A 54 -19.99 17.86 -10.57
C ILE A 54 -20.33 17.69 -12.05
N GLN A 55 -19.83 16.65 -12.70
CA GLN A 55 -20.12 16.37 -14.10
C GLN A 55 -21.62 16.11 -14.33
N LEU A 56 -22.25 15.36 -13.43
CA LEU A 56 -23.69 15.11 -13.45
C LEU A 56 -24.52 16.39 -13.31
N GLU A 57 -24.18 17.23 -12.33
CA GLU A 57 -24.89 18.50 -12.13
C GLU A 57 -24.67 19.47 -13.30
N LYS A 58 -23.45 19.54 -13.85
CA LYS A 58 -23.18 20.30 -15.07
C LYS A 58 -24.03 19.81 -16.24
N ALA A 59 -24.11 18.49 -16.45
CA ALA A 59 -24.94 17.91 -17.50
C ALA A 59 -26.44 18.18 -17.27
N ARG A 60 -26.89 18.15 -16.01
CA ARG A 60 -28.27 18.47 -15.62
C ARG A 60 -28.62 19.93 -15.92
N LEU A 61 -27.76 20.86 -15.51
CA LEU A 61 -27.92 22.29 -15.79
C LEU A 61 -27.93 22.54 -17.29
N LEU A 62 -26.98 21.95 -18.02
CA LEU A 62 -26.90 22.06 -19.48
C LEU A 62 -28.19 21.57 -20.15
N ARG A 63 -28.71 20.39 -19.78
CA ARG A 63 -29.97 19.87 -20.30
C ARG A 63 -31.16 20.79 -19.98
N LYS A 64 -31.21 21.36 -18.77
CA LYS A 64 -32.26 22.32 -18.39
C LYS A 64 -32.19 23.60 -19.24
N THR A 65 -31.00 24.15 -19.45
CA THR A 65 -30.82 25.34 -20.29
C THR A 65 -31.14 25.05 -21.75
N LEU A 66 -30.68 23.92 -22.30
CA LEU A 66 -30.96 23.51 -23.67
C LEU A 66 -32.45 23.28 -23.89
N LYS A 67 -33.16 22.71 -22.91
CA LYS A 67 -34.62 22.57 -22.95
C LYS A 67 -35.33 23.92 -23.07
N GLY A 68 -34.92 24.93 -22.31
CA GLY A 68 -35.49 26.28 -22.43
C GLY A 68 -35.23 26.92 -23.79
N VAL A 69 -34.02 26.76 -24.33
CA VAL A 69 -33.69 27.23 -25.70
C VAL A 69 -34.50 26.48 -26.76
N TYR A 70 -34.74 25.18 -26.56
CA TYR A 70 -35.57 24.36 -27.43
C TYR A 70 -37.04 24.80 -27.41
N GLU A 71 -37.61 25.09 -26.24
CA GLU A 71 -38.98 25.59 -26.11
C GLU A 71 -39.15 26.91 -26.89
N ASN A 72 -38.18 27.81 -26.80
CA ASN A 72 -38.17 29.04 -27.61
C ASN A 72 -38.09 28.75 -29.12
N ALA A 73 -37.25 27.78 -29.54
CA ALA A 73 -37.17 27.38 -30.94
C ALA A 73 -38.48 26.75 -31.45
N TYR A 74 -39.15 25.96 -30.61
CA TYR A 74 -40.44 25.37 -30.92
C TYR A 74 -41.56 26.42 -31.02
N ASP A 75 -41.52 27.46 -30.18
CA ASP A 75 -42.47 28.56 -30.28
C ASP A 75 -42.28 29.38 -31.57
N LEU A 76 -41.04 29.61 -32.00
CA LEU A 76 -40.75 30.23 -33.31
C LEU A 76 -41.28 29.37 -34.45
N TYR A 77 -41.05 28.05 -34.37
CA TYR A 77 -41.59 27.09 -35.33
C TYR A 77 -43.12 27.17 -35.43
N ARG A 78 -43.83 27.19 -34.29
CA ARG A 78 -45.30 27.32 -34.25
C ARG A 78 -45.83 28.65 -34.80
N ARG A 79 -45.02 29.70 -34.74
CA ARG A 79 -45.32 31.01 -35.32
C ARG A 79 -45.03 31.08 -36.82
N GLY A 80 -44.44 30.03 -37.39
CA GLY A 80 -44.05 29.95 -38.80
C GLY A 80 -42.69 30.60 -39.12
N ASP A 81 -41.94 31.02 -38.10
CA ASP A 81 -40.58 31.53 -38.27
C ASP A 81 -39.58 30.37 -38.28
N PHE A 82 -39.46 29.74 -39.46
CA PHE A 82 -38.59 28.59 -39.65
C PHE A 82 -37.09 28.94 -39.66
N GLU A 83 -36.72 30.17 -40.05
CA GLU A 83 -35.31 30.58 -40.05
C GLU A 83 -34.81 30.82 -38.63
N GLY A 84 -35.58 31.52 -37.79
CA GLY A 84 -35.26 31.69 -36.38
C GLY A 84 -35.22 30.35 -35.61
N ALA A 85 -36.17 29.45 -35.88
CA ALA A 85 -36.18 28.11 -35.28
C ALA A 85 -34.96 27.27 -35.71
N ARG A 86 -34.57 27.33 -36.99
CA ARG A 86 -33.39 26.61 -37.52
C ARG A 86 -32.10 27.12 -36.89
N ASP A 87 -31.96 28.42 -36.70
CA ASP A 87 -30.76 29.00 -36.13
C ASP A 87 -30.62 28.63 -34.65
N LEU A 88 -31.71 28.65 -33.87
CA LEU A 88 -31.70 28.20 -32.47
C LEU A 88 -31.43 26.69 -32.34
N THR A 89 -32.06 25.86 -33.17
CA THR A 89 -31.80 24.41 -33.19
C THR A 89 -30.36 24.08 -33.59
N SER A 90 -29.76 24.82 -34.54
CA SER A 90 -28.35 24.65 -34.90
C SER A 90 -27.40 24.95 -33.73
N LYS A 91 -27.72 25.96 -32.91
CA LYS A 91 -26.97 26.30 -31.69
C LYS A 91 -27.09 25.20 -30.63
N ILE A 92 -28.29 24.62 -30.47
CA ILE A 92 -28.50 23.48 -29.56
C ILE A 92 -27.63 22.30 -29.99
N LEU A 93 -27.63 21.96 -31.28
CA LEU A 93 -26.89 20.81 -31.81
C LEU A 93 -25.38 21.03 -31.83
N ALA A 94 -24.90 22.27 -31.90
CA ALA A 94 -23.49 22.60 -31.74
C ALA A 94 -22.98 22.34 -30.30
N VAL A 95 -23.87 22.47 -29.31
CA VAL A 95 -23.56 22.23 -27.89
C VAL A 95 -23.77 20.76 -27.51
N ASP A 96 -24.87 20.17 -27.97
CA ASP A 96 -25.22 18.76 -27.77
C ASP A 96 -25.70 18.14 -29.09
N PRO A 97 -24.81 17.48 -29.86
CA PRO A 97 -25.17 16.78 -31.09
C PRO A 97 -26.15 15.62 -30.88
N ALA A 98 -26.29 15.12 -29.64
CA ALA A 98 -27.18 14.01 -29.31
C ALA A 98 -28.59 14.49 -28.89
N TYR A 99 -28.88 15.79 -28.93
CA TYR A 99 -30.18 16.34 -28.59
C TYR A 99 -31.23 16.04 -29.70
N GLN A 100 -31.85 14.86 -29.61
CA GLN A 100 -32.77 14.33 -30.63
C GLN A 100 -33.92 15.28 -30.99
N ASP A 101 -34.52 15.93 -29.99
CA ASP A 101 -35.70 16.79 -30.21
C ASP A 101 -35.37 18.01 -31.10
N ALA A 102 -34.14 18.55 -31.00
CA ALA A 102 -33.68 19.68 -31.81
C ALA A 102 -33.26 19.24 -33.22
N ASP A 103 -32.69 18.04 -33.40
CA ASP A 103 -32.40 17.48 -34.72
C ASP A 103 -33.69 17.26 -35.53
N ILE A 104 -34.71 16.67 -34.90
CA ILE A 104 -36.03 16.47 -35.53
C ILE A 104 -36.64 17.81 -35.96
N LEU A 105 -36.62 18.81 -35.05
CA LEU A 105 -37.15 20.14 -35.34
C LEU A 105 -36.34 20.84 -36.45
N GLN A 106 -35.01 20.71 -36.44
CA GLN A 106 -34.15 21.28 -37.47
C GLN A 106 -34.46 20.69 -38.85
N ARG A 107 -34.57 19.36 -38.98
CA ARG A 107 -34.92 18.71 -40.25
C ARG A 107 -36.28 19.18 -40.76
N ALA A 108 -37.28 19.28 -39.88
CA ALA A 108 -38.59 19.82 -40.24
C ALA A 108 -38.51 21.27 -40.73
N THR A 109 -37.70 22.14 -40.10
CA THR A 109 -37.52 23.53 -40.58
C THR A 109 -36.85 23.61 -41.96
N ILE A 110 -35.95 22.69 -42.29
CA ILE A 110 -35.29 22.62 -43.60
C ILE A 110 -36.29 22.21 -44.68
N GLU A 111 -37.11 21.18 -44.41
CA GLU A 111 -38.11 20.66 -45.35
C GLU A 111 -39.25 21.66 -45.59
N LEU A 112 -39.57 22.51 -44.61
CA LEU A 112 -40.59 23.55 -44.72
C LEU A 112 -40.08 24.85 -45.36
N LYS A 113 -38.77 24.99 -45.58
CA LYS A 113 -38.18 26.20 -46.16
C LYS A 113 -38.65 26.40 -47.60
N GLY A 114 -39.35 27.51 -47.86
CA GLY A 114 -39.86 27.88 -49.19
C GLY A 114 -41.33 27.53 -49.43
N SER A 115 -42.05 27.00 -48.44
CA SER A 115 -43.50 26.81 -48.52
C SER A 115 -44.25 28.15 -48.50
N LEU A 116 -45.07 28.39 -49.53
CA LEU A 116 -45.99 29.54 -49.62
C LEU A 116 -47.12 29.50 -48.56
N LYS A 117 -47.35 28.36 -47.91
CA LYS A 117 -48.41 28.16 -46.89
C LYS A 117 -47.87 27.34 -45.69
N PRO A 118 -47.19 27.99 -44.72
CA PRO A 118 -46.53 27.34 -43.58
C PRO A 118 -47.39 26.29 -42.85
N TYR A 119 -48.63 26.65 -42.47
CA TYR A 119 -49.53 25.77 -41.72
C TYR A 119 -50.02 24.55 -42.51
N ALA A 120 -50.25 24.71 -43.82
CA ALA A 120 -50.73 23.61 -44.66
C ALA A 120 -49.59 22.63 -44.99
N SER A 121 -48.38 23.14 -45.21
CA SER A 121 -47.19 22.30 -45.41
C SER A 121 -46.76 21.58 -44.15
N GLU A 122 -46.90 22.22 -42.97
CA GLU A 122 -46.59 21.60 -41.68
C GLU A 122 -47.53 20.42 -41.41
N LYS A 123 -48.85 20.64 -41.55
CA LYS A 123 -49.84 19.58 -41.36
C LYS A 123 -49.62 18.42 -42.34
N LYS A 124 -49.33 18.74 -43.61
CA LYS A 124 -49.01 17.73 -44.62
C LYS A 124 -47.75 16.94 -44.26
N LEU A 125 -46.68 17.60 -43.81
CA LEU A 125 -45.45 16.93 -43.38
C LEU A 125 -45.73 15.94 -42.22
N ILE A 126 -46.53 16.34 -41.23
CA ILE A 126 -46.89 15.47 -40.11
C ILE A 126 -47.73 14.27 -40.59
N GLU A 127 -48.65 14.50 -41.53
CA GLU A 127 -49.47 13.45 -42.15
C GLU A 127 -48.61 12.49 -42.97
N ASP A 128 -47.70 13.00 -43.81
CA ASP A 128 -46.77 12.21 -44.62
C ASP A 128 -45.88 11.32 -43.70
N ARG A 129 -45.31 11.88 -42.62
CA ARG A 129 -44.52 11.11 -41.63
C ARG A 129 -45.34 10.04 -40.92
N PHE A 130 -46.62 10.34 -40.66
CA PHE A 130 -47.53 9.38 -40.04
C PHE A 130 -47.87 8.22 -41.00
N GLU A 131 -48.09 8.52 -42.28
CA GLU A 131 -48.33 7.53 -43.35
C GLU A 131 -47.09 6.67 -43.61
N GLU A 132 -45.90 7.26 -43.70
CA GLU A 132 -44.63 6.54 -43.79
C GLU A 132 -44.47 5.54 -42.63
N GLY A 133 -44.82 5.95 -41.41
CA GLY A 133 -44.80 5.07 -40.24
C GLY A 133 -45.78 3.90 -40.37
N LEU A 134 -46.97 4.11 -40.95
CA LEU A 134 -47.93 3.05 -41.22
C LEU A 134 -47.45 2.06 -42.28
N ASP A 135 -46.80 2.56 -43.33
CA ASP A 135 -46.26 1.71 -44.39
C ASP A 135 -45.07 0.87 -43.91
N LEU A 136 -44.17 1.47 -43.11
CA LEU A 136 -43.09 0.73 -42.45
C LEU A 136 -43.63 -0.32 -41.47
N TYR A 137 -44.72 -0.01 -40.77
CA TYR A 137 -45.38 -0.96 -39.89
C TYR A 137 -46.00 -2.13 -40.67
N ARG A 138 -46.64 -1.88 -41.82
CA ARG A 138 -47.13 -2.93 -42.73
C ARG A 138 -46.00 -3.82 -43.26
N GLN A 139 -44.81 -3.25 -43.47
CA GLN A 139 -43.60 -3.99 -43.86
C GLN A 139 -42.95 -4.77 -42.70
N GLY A 140 -43.47 -4.63 -41.47
CA GLY A 140 -42.92 -5.27 -40.26
C GLY A 140 -41.67 -4.56 -39.69
N ARG A 141 -41.29 -3.39 -40.20
CA ARG A 141 -40.13 -2.60 -39.76
C ARG A 141 -40.49 -1.77 -38.53
N LEU A 142 -40.74 -2.43 -37.41
CA LEU A 142 -41.26 -1.82 -36.18
C LEU A 142 -40.37 -0.71 -35.61
N VAL A 143 -39.04 -0.86 -35.67
CA VAL A 143 -38.10 0.14 -35.12
C VAL A 143 -38.20 1.46 -35.88
N GLU A 144 -38.19 1.40 -37.21
CA GLU A 144 -38.27 2.58 -38.07
C GLU A 144 -39.66 3.21 -38.02
N ALA A 145 -40.72 2.40 -38.00
CA ALA A 145 -42.08 2.88 -37.80
C ALA A 145 -42.22 3.65 -36.47
N THR A 146 -41.59 3.16 -35.40
CA THR A 146 -41.56 3.82 -34.10
C THR A 146 -40.83 5.17 -34.18
N GLN A 147 -39.72 5.25 -34.92
CA GLN A 147 -38.99 6.51 -35.14
C GLN A 147 -39.84 7.54 -35.88
N ARG A 148 -40.52 7.16 -36.97
CA ARG A 148 -41.40 8.07 -37.73
C ARG A 148 -42.58 8.58 -36.91
N TRP A 149 -43.19 7.72 -36.09
CA TRP A 149 -44.26 8.15 -35.19
C TRP A 149 -43.76 8.97 -34.00
N GLU A 150 -42.52 8.78 -33.56
CA GLU A 150 -41.86 9.62 -32.57
C GLU A 150 -41.61 11.03 -33.13
N GLU A 151 -41.08 11.14 -34.35
CA GLU A 151 -40.96 12.40 -35.08
C GLU A 151 -42.32 13.12 -35.18
N ALA A 152 -43.36 12.42 -35.64
CA ALA A 152 -44.70 12.98 -35.77
C ALA A 152 -45.31 13.43 -34.42
N THR A 153 -45.02 12.70 -33.33
CA THR A 153 -45.50 13.04 -31.98
C THR A 153 -44.75 14.25 -31.39
N LYS A 154 -43.46 14.41 -31.71
CA LYS A 154 -42.64 15.54 -31.26
C LYS A 154 -42.99 16.83 -31.99
N LEU A 155 -43.20 16.75 -33.30
CA LEU A 155 -43.66 17.89 -34.09
C LEU A 155 -45.08 18.32 -33.70
N ALA A 156 -45.99 17.35 -33.50
CA ALA A 156 -47.37 17.60 -33.09
C ALA A 156 -47.77 16.80 -31.83
N PRO A 157 -47.55 17.35 -30.63
CA PRO A 157 -47.92 16.70 -29.36
C PRO A 157 -49.43 16.40 -29.22
N ASN A 158 -50.27 17.15 -29.95
CA ASN A 158 -51.73 17.01 -29.96
C ASN A 158 -52.22 15.91 -30.93
N ASN A 159 -51.34 15.28 -31.72
CA ASN A 159 -51.73 14.21 -32.62
C ASN A 159 -51.99 12.89 -31.85
N LEU A 160 -53.24 12.69 -31.45
CA LEU A 160 -53.70 11.50 -30.74
C LEU A 160 -53.46 10.20 -31.52
N LYS A 161 -53.55 10.24 -32.87
CA LYS A 161 -53.33 9.06 -33.72
C LYS A 161 -51.88 8.62 -33.67
N ALA A 162 -50.93 9.53 -33.90
CA ALA A 162 -49.49 9.24 -33.84
C ALA A 162 -49.09 8.69 -32.47
N ARG A 163 -49.59 9.29 -31.38
CA ARG A 163 -49.34 8.81 -30.01
C ARG A 163 -49.87 7.41 -29.75
N TRP A 164 -51.08 7.11 -30.24
CA TRP A 164 -51.68 5.79 -30.09
C TRP A 164 -50.87 4.72 -30.85
N TRP A 165 -50.51 4.99 -32.10
CA TRP A 165 -49.69 4.08 -32.91
C TRP A 165 -48.29 3.90 -32.34
N LEU A 166 -47.65 4.97 -31.87
CA LEU A 166 -46.37 4.91 -31.17
C LEU A 166 -46.43 4.02 -29.93
N LYS A 167 -47.48 4.17 -29.10
CA LYS A 167 -47.68 3.35 -27.91
C LYS A 167 -47.89 1.87 -28.28
N LYS A 168 -48.67 1.60 -29.31
CA LYS A 168 -48.91 0.25 -29.82
C LYS A 168 -47.61 -0.40 -30.32
N ALA A 169 -46.85 0.32 -31.14
CA ALA A 169 -45.57 -0.13 -31.70
C ALA A 169 -44.54 -0.43 -30.61
N ARG A 170 -44.39 0.48 -29.63
CA ARG A 170 -43.53 0.28 -28.47
C ARG A 170 -43.97 -0.93 -27.63
N GLY A 171 -45.28 -1.17 -27.52
CA GLY A 171 -45.83 -2.35 -26.87
C GLY A 171 -45.47 -3.65 -27.58
N GLU A 172 -45.58 -3.70 -28.91
CA GLU A 172 -45.20 -4.86 -29.72
C GLU A 172 -43.68 -5.11 -29.68
N LEU A 173 -42.88 -4.04 -29.77
CA LEU A 173 -41.44 -4.12 -29.65
C LEU A 173 -41.01 -4.60 -28.26
N ALA A 174 -41.65 -4.10 -27.20
CA ALA A 174 -41.43 -4.57 -25.83
C ALA A 174 -41.79 -6.06 -25.68
N ALA A 175 -42.88 -6.52 -26.30
CA ALA A 175 -43.27 -7.94 -26.29
C ALA A 175 -42.24 -8.83 -27.00
N GLU A 176 -41.67 -8.35 -28.11
CA GLU A 176 -40.61 -9.04 -28.83
C GLU A 176 -39.32 -9.16 -27.98
N HIS A 177 -38.88 -8.06 -27.37
CA HIS A 177 -37.76 -8.07 -26.42
C HIS A 177 -38.03 -8.98 -25.22
N PHE A 178 -39.25 -8.99 -24.70
CA PHE A 178 -39.65 -9.88 -23.62
C PHE A 178 -39.55 -11.35 -24.03
N ARG A 179 -40.02 -11.72 -25.23
CA ARG A 179 -39.89 -13.08 -25.79
C ARG A 179 -38.44 -13.49 -25.98
N ARG A 180 -37.58 -12.59 -26.50
CA ARG A 180 -36.14 -12.84 -26.64
C ARG A 180 -35.49 -13.05 -25.29
N GLY A 181 -35.81 -12.23 -24.31
CA GLY A 181 -35.34 -12.39 -22.93
C GLY A 181 -35.81 -13.70 -22.28
N GLN A 182 -37.05 -14.15 -22.55
CA GLN A 182 -37.50 -15.47 -22.10
C GLN A 182 -36.71 -16.62 -22.75
N LYS A 183 -36.38 -16.51 -24.04
CA LYS A 183 -35.56 -17.51 -24.73
C LYS A 183 -34.14 -17.55 -24.13
N ALA A 184 -33.55 -16.39 -23.85
CA ALA A 184 -32.25 -16.28 -23.19
C ALA A 184 -32.30 -16.85 -21.76
N TYR A 185 -33.39 -16.61 -21.02
CA TYR A 185 -33.61 -17.16 -19.69
C TYR A 185 -33.64 -18.70 -19.69
N ARG A 186 -34.36 -19.31 -20.64
CA ARG A 186 -34.37 -20.78 -20.81
C ARG A 186 -33.01 -21.37 -21.15
N GLN A 187 -32.10 -20.55 -21.69
CA GLN A 187 -30.73 -20.94 -22.03
C GLN A 187 -29.74 -20.60 -20.90
N HIS A 188 -30.22 -20.18 -19.73
CA HIS A 188 -29.42 -19.72 -18.58
C HIS A 188 -28.49 -18.54 -18.89
N ARG A 189 -28.77 -17.77 -19.96
CA ARG A 189 -28.02 -16.57 -20.31
C ARG A 189 -28.63 -15.36 -19.59
N LEU A 190 -28.37 -15.27 -18.27
CA LEU A 190 -29.02 -14.30 -17.38
C LEU A 190 -28.70 -12.84 -17.75
N ARG A 191 -27.45 -12.53 -18.14
CA ARG A 191 -27.06 -11.18 -18.57
C ARG A 191 -27.84 -10.74 -19.82
N GLU A 192 -27.82 -11.57 -20.87
CA GLU A 192 -28.58 -11.30 -22.10
C GLU A 192 -30.09 -11.21 -21.83
N CYS A 193 -30.61 -12.02 -20.92
CA CYS A 193 -32.01 -11.94 -20.49
C CYS A 193 -32.35 -10.57 -19.90
N LEU A 194 -31.54 -10.10 -18.95
CA LEU A 194 -31.71 -8.78 -18.32
C LEU A 194 -31.60 -7.66 -19.34
N ASP A 195 -30.63 -7.71 -20.25
CA ASP A 195 -30.47 -6.68 -21.29
C ASP A 195 -31.74 -6.52 -22.14
N GLN A 196 -32.31 -7.65 -22.59
CA GLN A 196 -33.54 -7.64 -23.38
C GLN A 196 -34.75 -7.16 -22.55
N TRP A 197 -34.84 -7.54 -21.28
CA TRP A 197 -35.94 -7.11 -20.42
C TRP A 197 -35.83 -5.65 -19.98
N TYR A 198 -34.62 -5.11 -19.79
CA TYR A 198 -34.40 -3.68 -19.60
C TYR A 198 -34.76 -2.89 -20.86
N ALA A 199 -34.41 -3.39 -22.05
CA ALA A 199 -34.88 -2.79 -23.31
C ALA A 199 -36.41 -2.77 -23.39
N ALA A 200 -37.09 -3.86 -23.02
CA ALA A 200 -38.55 -3.90 -22.94
C ALA A 200 -39.12 -2.89 -21.93
N MET A 201 -38.44 -2.68 -20.79
CA MET A 201 -38.86 -1.72 -19.75
C MET A 201 -38.74 -0.28 -20.24
N VAL A 202 -37.68 0.06 -20.97
CA VAL A 202 -37.50 1.40 -21.56
C VAL A 202 -38.61 1.70 -22.58
N LEU A 203 -38.99 0.71 -23.38
CA LEU A 203 -40.05 0.85 -24.39
C LEU A 203 -41.44 0.95 -23.76
N ASN A 204 -41.72 0.11 -22.75
CA ASN A 204 -42.97 0.11 -22.02
C ASN A 204 -42.75 -0.15 -20.51
N PRO A 205 -42.65 0.92 -19.70
CA PRO A 205 -42.44 0.79 -18.25
C PRO A 205 -43.58 0.09 -17.51
N ARG A 206 -44.77 0.01 -18.11
CA ARG A 206 -45.97 -0.64 -17.55
C ARG A 206 -46.23 -2.02 -18.16
N TYR A 207 -45.23 -2.67 -18.76
CA TYR A 207 -45.40 -4.01 -19.31
C TYR A 207 -45.76 -5.02 -18.18
N PRO A 208 -46.87 -5.77 -18.30
CA PRO A 208 -47.32 -6.66 -17.23
C PRO A 208 -46.28 -7.73 -16.86
N GLY A 209 -45.99 -7.88 -15.57
CA GLY A 209 -45.10 -8.93 -15.06
C GLY A 209 -43.61 -8.75 -15.38
N LEU A 210 -43.20 -7.66 -16.04
CA LEU A 210 -41.79 -7.43 -16.39
C LEU A 210 -40.92 -7.14 -15.17
N VAL A 211 -41.37 -6.22 -14.30
CA VAL A 211 -40.65 -5.82 -13.09
C VAL A 211 -40.35 -7.01 -12.15
N PRO A 212 -41.34 -7.85 -11.76
CA PRO A 212 -41.05 -9.01 -10.91
C PRO A 212 -40.17 -10.04 -11.61
N ALA A 213 -40.28 -10.19 -12.95
CA ALA A 213 -39.40 -11.08 -13.70
C ALA A 213 -37.95 -10.58 -13.66
N ILE A 214 -37.71 -9.29 -13.93
CA ILE A 214 -36.38 -8.68 -13.85
C ILE A 214 -35.80 -8.83 -12.44
N ALA A 215 -36.57 -8.52 -11.40
CA ALA A 215 -36.11 -8.64 -10.02
C ALA A 215 -35.67 -10.07 -9.66
N LYS A 216 -36.42 -11.08 -10.14
CA LYS A 216 -36.06 -12.50 -9.95
C LYS A 216 -34.74 -12.84 -10.66
N VAL A 217 -34.61 -12.49 -11.94
CA VAL A 217 -33.41 -12.81 -12.73
C VAL A 217 -32.20 -12.02 -12.25
N GLU A 218 -32.39 -10.81 -11.77
CA GLU A 218 -31.34 -10.01 -11.18
C GLU A 218 -30.83 -10.62 -9.87
N ALA A 219 -31.72 -11.12 -9.01
CA ALA A 219 -31.32 -11.85 -7.82
C ALA A 219 -30.52 -13.12 -8.18
N GLU A 220 -30.99 -13.91 -9.16
CA GLU A 220 -30.27 -15.09 -9.66
C GLU A 220 -28.90 -14.71 -10.25
N ALA A 221 -28.81 -13.62 -11.02
CA ALA A 221 -27.57 -13.15 -11.62
C ALA A 221 -26.56 -12.67 -10.57
N ARG A 222 -27.02 -11.96 -9.52
CA ARG A 222 -26.18 -11.57 -8.38
C ARG A 222 -25.67 -12.78 -7.60
N GLU A 223 -26.52 -13.79 -7.42
CA GLU A 223 -26.12 -15.04 -6.76
C GLU A 223 -25.08 -15.80 -7.61
N GLN A 224 -25.27 -15.89 -8.92
CA GLN A 224 -24.31 -16.51 -9.84
C GLN A 224 -22.96 -15.78 -9.79
N ASP A 225 -22.95 -14.45 -9.92
CA ASP A 225 -21.73 -13.64 -9.85
C ASP A 225 -21.02 -13.77 -8.50
N SER A 226 -21.79 -13.82 -7.40
CA SER A 226 -21.26 -14.08 -6.06
C SER A 226 -20.64 -15.48 -5.94
N ASN A 227 -21.29 -16.50 -6.51
CA ASN A 227 -20.80 -17.88 -6.50
C ASN A 227 -19.54 -18.02 -7.36
N GLU A 228 -19.48 -17.41 -8.54
CA GLU A 228 -18.29 -17.39 -9.40
C GLU A 228 -17.11 -16.75 -8.67
N LYS A 229 -17.31 -15.59 -8.04
CA LYS A 229 -16.27 -14.93 -7.23
C LYS A 229 -15.84 -15.80 -6.04
N LEU A 230 -16.77 -16.46 -5.36
CA LEU A 230 -16.46 -17.37 -4.26
C LEU A 230 -15.63 -18.58 -4.74
N GLN A 231 -15.94 -19.15 -5.91
CA GLN A 231 -15.13 -20.21 -6.52
C GLN A 231 -13.73 -19.70 -6.88
N THR A 232 -13.60 -18.49 -7.43
CA THR A 232 -12.28 -17.90 -7.69
C THR A 232 -11.48 -17.68 -6.40
N ALA A 233 -12.14 -17.24 -5.33
CA ALA A 233 -11.51 -17.07 -4.02
C ALA A 233 -11.03 -18.42 -3.45
N LEU A 234 -11.81 -19.49 -3.60
CA LEU A 234 -11.42 -20.85 -3.21
C LEU A 234 -10.22 -21.36 -4.03
N ASN A 235 -10.21 -21.11 -5.33
CA ASN A 235 -9.08 -21.49 -6.18
C ASN A 235 -7.80 -20.73 -5.81
N LEU A 236 -7.90 -19.42 -5.56
CA LEU A 236 -6.77 -18.60 -5.08
C LEU A 236 -6.27 -19.07 -3.71
N TYR A 237 -7.19 -19.45 -2.83
CA TYR A 237 -6.86 -20.05 -1.53
C TYR A 237 -6.07 -21.36 -1.70
N GLY A 238 -6.53 -22.25 -2.57
CA GLY A 238 -5.83 -23.49 -2.90
C GLY A 238 -4.45 -23.29 -3.55
N GLN A 239 -4.22 -22.14 -4.20
CA GLN A 239 -2.92 -21.76 -4.76
C GLN A 239 -2.00 -21.07 -3.73
N GLY A 240 -2.50 -20.75 -2.52
CA GLY A 240 -1.76 -20.04 -1.48
C GLY A 240 -1.80 -18.51 -1.59
N PHE A 241 -2.56 -17.94 -2.54
CA PHE A 241 -2.76 -16.48 -2.66
C PHE A 241 -3.84 -15.99 -1.69
N ILE A 242 -3.50 -15.94 -0.41
CA ILE A 242 -4.46 -15.67 0.67
C ILE A 242 -5.01 -14.24 0.63
N ASP A 243 -4.15 -13.25 0.44
CA ASP A 243 -4.59 -11.84 0.41
C ASP A 243 -5.51 -11.56 -0.78
N GLU A 244 -5.23 -12.17 -1.94
CA GLU A 244 -6.11 -12.06 -3.12
C GLU A 244 -7.43 -12.78 -2.91
N SER A 245 -7.40 -13.96 -2.28
CA SER A 245 -8.62 -14.69 -1.88
C SER A 245 -9.48 -13.86 -0.94
N LEU A 246 -8.90 -13.27 0.12
CA LEU A 246 -9.62 -12.41 1.06
C LEU A 246 -10.21 -11.17 0.37
N ARG A 247 -9.48 -10.51 -0.53
CA ARG A 247 -10.00 -9.38 -1.33
C ARG A 247 -11.17 -9.80 -2.22
N MET A 248 -11.12 -10.99 -2.80
CA MET A 248 -12.24 -11.50 -3.61
C MET A 248 -13.47 -11.79 -2.76
N LEU A 249 -13.28 -12.30 -1.52
CA LEU A 249 -14.37 -12.49 -0.57
C LEU A 249 -14.95 -11.15 -0.08
N ASP A 250 -14.11 -10.15 0.17
CA ASP A 250 -14.55 -8.80 0.53
C ASP A 250 -15.45 -8.22 -0.57
N LYS A 251 -15.07 -8.35 -1.85
CA LYS A 251 -15.93 -7.92 -2.99
C LYS A 251 -17.29 -8.62 -3.01
N VAL A 252 -17.35 -9.90 -2.64
CA VAL A 252 -18.63 -10.61 -2.53
C VAL A 252 -19.48 -10.01 -1.41
N LEU A 253 -18.88 -9.74 -0.25
CA LEU A 253 -19.58 -9.18 0.91
C LEU A 253 -19.99 -7.71 0.71
N GLU A 254 -19.24 -6.91 -0.06
CA GLU A 254 -19.65 -5.57 -0.47
C GLU A 254 -20.93 -5.59 -1.32
N THR A 255 -21.02 -6.54 -2.26
CA THR A 255 -22.21 -6.68 -3.12
C THR A 255 -23.39 -7.35 -2.40
N GLY A 256 -23.11 -8.19 -1.42
CA GLY A 256 -24.11 -8.99 -0.70
C GLY A 256 -23.68 -9.27 0.74
N PRO A 257 -23.91 -8.34 1.68
CA PRO A 257 -23.50 -8.50 3.09
C PRO A 257 -24.12 -9.72 3.78
N GLY A 258 -25.23 -10.26 3.24
CA GLY A 258 -25.91 -11.45 3.75
C GLY A 258 -25.35 -12.79 3.25
N ASN A 259 -24.27 -12.82 2.46
CA ASN A 259 -23.71 -14.07 1.95
C ASN A 259 -22.97 -14.85 3.06
N THR A 260 -23.69 -15.75 3.74
CA THR A 260 -23.15 -16.54 4.85
C THR A 260 -22.00 -17.46 4.44
N LYS A 261 -21.96 -17.92 3.18
CA LYS A 261 -20.88 -18.79 2.68
C LYS A 261 -19.57 -18.02 2.59
N ALA A 262 -19.61 -16.81 2.02
CA ALA A 262 -18.45 -15.93 1.92
C ALA A 262 -17.96 -15.49 3.31
N GLN A 263 -18.86 -15.16 4.24
CA GLN A 263 -18.50 -14.81 5.61
C GLN A 263 -17.80 -15.96 6.35
N LYS A 264 -18.36 -17.18 6.28
CA LYS A 264 -17.77 -18.36 6.92
C LYS A 264 -16.37 -18.64 6.37
N LEU A 265 -16.24 -18.71 5.05
CA LEU A 265 -14.96 -18.94 4.38
C LEU A 265 -13.93 -17.86 4.75
N GLN A 266 -14.34 -16.59 4.76
CA GLN A 266 -13.47 -15.50 5.18
C GLN A 266 -13.01 -15.66 6.64
N SER A 267 -13.92 -16.03 7.55
CA SER A 267 -13.59 -16.23 8.96
C SER A 267 -12.65 -17.41 9.19
N GLU A 268 -12.83 -18.50 8.44
CA GLU A 268 -11.97 -19.70 8.49
C GLU A 268 -10.55 -19.35 8.01
N ILE A 269 -10.43 -18.70 6.85
CA ILE A 269 -9.14 -18.27 6.30
C ILE A 269 -8.44 -17.30 7.27
N ARG A 270 -9.17 -16.31 7.79
CA ARG A 270 -8.64 -15.35 8.76
C ARG A 270 -8.15 -16.03 10.04
N SER A 271 -8.93 -16.96 10.59
CA SER A 271 -8.57 -17.72 11.78
C SER A 271 -7.34 -18.61 11.55
N GLU A 272 -7.27 -19.27 10.40
CA GLU A 272 -6.11 -20.10 10.05
C GLU A 272 -4.84 -19.25 9.93
N MET A 273 -4.90 -18.13 9.21
CA MET A 273 -3.77 -17.20 9.09
C MET A 273 -3.35 -16.59 10.42
N ALA A 274 -4.32 -16.17 11.23
CA ALA A 274 -4.09 -15.70 12.59
C ALA A 274 -3.32 -16.75 13.41
N SER A 275 -3.72 -18.02 13.34
CA SER A 275 -3.06 -19.11 14.06
C SER A 275 -1.64 -19.39 13.55
N GLN A 276 -1.43 -19.35 12.24
CA GLN A 276 -0.13 -19.57 11.60
C GLN A 276 0.87 -18.47 12.00
N HIS A 277 0.49 -17.19 11.87
CA HIS A 277 1.33 -16.06 12.29
C HIS A 277 1.59 -16.08 13.79
N ALA A 278 0.60 -16.45 14.61
CA ALA A 278 0.79 -16.60 16.05
C ALA A 278 1.82 -17.70 16.38
N ALA A 279 1.77 -18.83 15.66
CA ALA A 279 2.73 -19.93 15.81
C ALA A 279 4.14 -19.54 15.34
N GLN A 280 4.27 -18.85 14.20
CA GLN A 280 5.54 -18.32 13.72
C GLN A 280 6.16 -17.33 14.71
N GLY A 281 5.37 -16.42 15.28
CA GLY A 281 5.82 -15.51 16.32
C GLY A 281 6.32 -16.24 17.57
N ARG A 282 5.67 -17.35 17.98
CA ARG A 282 6.17 -18.20 19.08
C ARG A 282 7.50 -18.87 18.75
N LYS A 283 7.65 -19.41 17.54
CA LYS A 283 8.92 -20.02 17.09
C LYS A 283 10.05 -18.98 17.03
N LEU A 284 9.77 -17.77 16.54
CA LEU A 284 10.74 -16.68 16.51
C LEU A 284 11.16 -16.24 17.92
N TYR A 285 10.20 -16.19 18.84
CA TYR A 285 10.44 -15.94 20.26
C TYR A 285 11.37 -16.99 20.88
N GLU A 286 11.18 -18.27 20.57
CA GLU A 286 12.08 -19.35 21.00
C GLU A 286 13.51 -19.19 20.43
N THR A 287 13.63 -18.72 19.19
CA THR A 287 14.93 -18.41 18.56
C THR A 287 15.55 -17.08 19.01
N ARG A 288 15.00 -16.43 20.05
CA ARG A 288 15.40 -15.12 20.59
C ARG A 288 15.31 -13.95 19.61
N LYS A 289 14.58 -14.11 18.51
CA LYS A 289 14.29 -13.05 17.54
C LYS A 289 13.03 -12.30 17.93
N TYR A 290 13.11 -11.55 19.03
CA TYR A 290 11.93 -10.95 19.67
C TYR A 290 11.25 -9.87 18.81
N ASP A 291 12.00 -9.06 18.06
CA ASP A 291 11.42 -8.01 17.21
C ASP A 291 10.61 -8.60 16.05
N GLU A 292 11.16 -9.62 15.38
CA GLU A 292 10.46 -10.38 14.34
C GLU A 292 9.21 -11.07 14.92
N ALA A 293 9.31 -11.64 16.13
CA ALA A 293 8.17 -12.27 16.82
C ALA A 293 7.03 -11.28 17.10
N VAL A 294 7.35 -10.07 17.56
CA VAL A 294 6.36 -9.00 17.80
C VAL A 294 5.68 -8.57 16.50
N ALA A 295 6.41 -8.51 15.39
CA ALA A 295 5.83 -8.20 14.09
C ALA A 295 4.83 -9.27 13.63
N GLU A 296 5.16 -10.55 13.79
CA GLU A 296 4.28 -11.66 13.43
C GLU A 296 3.02 -11.73 14.31
N TRP A 297 3.11 -11.43 15.61
CA TRP A 297 1.92 -11.34 16.46
C TRP A 297 1.00 -10.17 16.11
N LYS A 298 1.57 -9.03 15.67
CA LYS A 298 0.77 -7.92 15.14
C LYS A 298 0.05 -8.29 13.84
N LYS A 299 0.71 -9.04 12.95
CA LYS A 299 0.04 -9.57 11.74
C LYS A 299 -1.09 -10.52 12.12
N ALA A 300 -0.86 -11.43 13.09
CA ALA A 300 -1.90 -12.34 13.58
C ALA A 300 -3.15 -11.59 14.07
N VAL A 301 -2.97 -10.49 14.80
CA VAL A 301 -4.05 -9.60 15.24
C VAL A 301 -4.82 -9.01 14.05
N ALA A 302 -4.13 -8.58 12.99
CA ALA A 302 -4.80 -8.02 11.81
C ALA A 302 -5.72 -9.04 11.12
N TYR A 303 -5.39 -10.33 11.22
CA TYR A 303 -6.22 -11.44 10.75
C TYR A 303 -7.28 -11.91 11.78
N GLY A 304 -7.44 -11.22 12.92
CA GLY A 304 -8.49 -11.52 13.90
C GLY A 304 -8.08 -12.42 15.06
N TYR A 305 -6.78 -12.58 15.32
CA TYR A 305 -6.30 -13.20 16.56
C TYR A 305 -6.71 -12.38 17.80
N ASP A 306 -6.85 -13.03 18.95
CA ASP A 306 -7.20 -12.35 20.22
C ASP A 306 -6.15 -11.28 20.57
N GLN A 307 -6.60 -10.01 20.53
CA GLN A 307 -5.81 -8.84 20.86
C GLN A 307 -5.15 -8.96 22.23
N ARG A 308 -5.88 -9.44 23.25
CA ARG A 308 -5.36 -9.52 24.62
C ARG A 308 -4.25 -10.55 24.74
N ALA A 309 -4.44 -11.70 24.11
CA ALA A 309 -3.43 -12.75 24.09
C ALA A 309 -2.16 -12.28 23.35
N ALA A 310 -2.30 -11.60 22.20
CA ALA A 310 -1.18 -11.04 21.47
C ALA A 310 -0.43 -9.97 22.29
N ASP A 311 -1.15 -9.05 22.92
CA ASP A 311 -0.55 -7.96 23.70
C ASP A 311 0.26 -8.50 24.89
N GLN A 312 -0.20 -9.57 25.54
CA GLN A 312 0.56 -10.25 26.60
C GLN A 312 1.86 -10.87 26.07
N LEU A 313 1.80 -11.53 24.90
CA LEU A 313 2.99 -12.11 24.28
C LEU A 313 3.99 -11.03 23.87
N VAL A 314 3.52 -9.94 23.26
CA VAL A 314 4.33 -8.78 22.89
C VAL A 314 4.98 -8.13 24.10
N ALA A 315 4.24 -7.97 25.21
CA ALA A 315 4.78 -7.42 26.45
C ALA A 315 5.91 -8.30 27.01
N ARG A 316 5.73 -9.62 27.00
CA ARG A 316 6.77 -10.58 27.43
C ARG A 316 8.01 -10.49 26.56
N ALA A 317 7.87 -10.43 25.23
CA ALA A 317 8.99 -10.28 24.30
C ALA A 317 9.76 -8.98 24.53
N LYS A 318 9.06 -7.84 24.67
CA LYS A 318 9.71 -6.55 24.96
C LYS A 318 10.48 -6.53 26.27
N GLU A 319 9.93 -7.18 27.30
CA GLU A 319 10.61 -7.30 28.60
C GLU A 319 11.88 -8.16 28.47
N GLN A 320 11.87 -9.25 27.69
CA GLN A 320 13.08 -10.03 27.43
C GLN A 320 14.14 -9.22 26.68
N VAL A 321 13.77 -8.48 25.64
CA VAL A 321 14.69 -7.58 24.92
C VAL A 321 15.32 -6.58 25.88
N ARG A 322 14.51 -5.91 26.71
CA ARG A 322 14.99 -4.93 27.69
C ARG A 322 15.97 -5.55 28.69
N ARG A 323 15.71 -6.79 29.13
CA ARG A 323 16.60 -7.51 30.05
C ARG A 323 17.91 -7.89 29.39
N GLU A 324 17.88 -8.41 28.16
CA GLU A 324 19.09 -8.77 27.42
C GLU A 324 19.93 -7.55 27.08
N GLU A 325 19.31 -6.44 26.64
CA GLU A 325 20.00 -5.17 26.44
C GLU A 325 20.60 -4.62 27.74
N ALA A 326 19.87 -4.68 28.85
CA ALA A 326 20.39 -4.25 30.15
C ALA A 326 21.56 -5.13 30.61
N ALA A 327 21.50 -6.45 30.39
CA ALA A 327 22.59 -7.36 30.70
C ALA A 327 23.82 -7.09 29.81
N HIS A 328 23.62 -6.85 28.52
CA HIS A 328 24.69 -6.45 27.60
C HIS A 328 25.30 -5.09 27.95
N ARG A 329 24.50 -4.11 28.35
CA ARG A 329 25.00 -2.81 28.82
C ARG A 329 25.83 -2.97 30.08
N ARG A 330 25.35 -3.75 31.05
CA ARG A 330 26.09 -4.06 32.29
C ARG A 330 27.38 -4.82 32.00
N SER A 331 27.37 -5.81 31.11
CA SER A 331 28.59 -6.55 30.78
C SER A 331 29.60 -5.68 30.02
N ALA A 332 29.14 -4.79 29.13
CA ALA A 332 29.99 -3.81 28.46
C ALA A 332 30.56 -2.77 29.43
N GLU A 333 29.77 -2.31 30.40
CA GLU A 333 30.23 -1.41 31.46
C GLU A 333 31.27 -2.09 32.37
N MET A 334 31.00 -3.32 32.81
CA MET A 334 31.97 -4.13 33.57
C MET A 334 33.25 -4.40 32.78
N ALA A 335 33.15 -4.63 31.47
CA ALA A 335 34.32 -4.79 30.60
C ALA A 335 35.12 -3.49 30.47
N LYS A 336 34.46 -2.33 30.41
CA LYS A 336 35.13 -1.02 30.43
C LYS A 336 35.85 -0.76 31.76
N VAL A 337 35.17 -1.04 32.89
CA VAL A 337 35.77 -0.90 34.23
C VAL A 337 36.99 -1.80 34.36
N LYS A 338 36.88 -3.08 33.98
CA LYS A 338 38.02 -4.00 33.98
C LYS A 338 39.16 -3.53 33.08
N ALA A 339 38.87 -3.07 31.87
CA ALA A 339 39.89 -2.54 30.96
C ALA A 339 40.56 -1.26 31.54
N GLU A 340 39.82 -0.42 32.24
CA GLU A 340 40.37 0.76 32.92
C GLU A 340 41.25 0.37 34.12
N GLU A 341 40.82 -0.60 34.93
CA GLU A 341 41.62 -1.17 36.02
C GLU A 341 42.90 -1.84 35.51
N GLU A 342 42.82 -2.66 34.46
CA GLU A 342 43.97 -3.27 33.80
C GLU A 342 44.93 -2.21 33.26
N LYS A 343 44.41 -1.13 32.66
CA LYS A 343 45.24 -0.01 32.21
C LYS A 343 45.92 0.72 33.36
N ARG A 344 45.20 0.98 34.47
CA ARG A 344 45.78 1.59 35.68
C ARG A 344 46.86 0.70 36.29
N GLN A 345 46.62 -0.60 36.38
CA GLN A 345 47.61 -1.57 36.85
C GLN A 345 48.83 -1.62 35.94
N ALA A 346 48.64 -1.61 34.62
CA ALA A 346 49.74 -1.56 33.66
C ALA A 346 50.54 -0.25 33.77
N GLU A 347 49.88 0.90 33.95
CA GLU A 347 50.54 2.19 34.19
C GLU A 347 51.32 2.21 35.51
N GLU A 348 50.76 1.62 36.57
CA GLU A 348 51.40 1.50 37.88
C GLU A 348 52.60 0.55 37.83
N GLN A 349 52.46 -0.60 37.16
CA GLN A 349 53.57 -1.53 36.90
C GLN A 349 54.66 -0.89 36.05
N ALA A 350 54.30 -0.14 35.00
CA ALA A 350 55.27 0.59 34.18
C ALA A 350 55.99 1.68 34.99
N LYS A 351 55.29 2.42 35.86
CA LYS A 351 55.91 3.38 36.78
C LYS A 351 56.83 2.70 37.80
N ALA A 352 56.42 1.55 38.35
CA ALA A 352 57.24 0.78 39.28
C ALA A 352 58.49 0.22 38.59
N GLN A 353 58.37 -0.31 37.38
CA GLN A 353 59.49 -0.75 36.55
C GLN A 353 60.43 0.42 36.22
N ALA A 354 59.90 1.57 35.77
CA ALA A 354 60.70 2.76 35.49
C ALA A 354 61.43 3.28 36.75
N LYS A 355 60.78 3.23 37.93
CA LYS A 355 61.40 3.58 39.21
C LYS A 355 62.49 2.58 39.59
N ALA A 356 62.25 1.27 39.45
CA ALA A 356 63.25 0.23 39.71
C ALA A 356 64.44 0.34 38.74
N GLU A 357 64.22 0.66 37.47
CA GLU A 357 65.29 0.94 36.52
C GLU A 357 66.08 2.20 36.88
N ALA A 358 65.41 3.26 37.33
CA ALA A 358 66.08 4.48 37.79
C ALA A 358 66.88 4.23 39.08
N GLU A 359 66.36 3.46 40.03
CA GLU A 359 67.05 3.04 41.25
C GLU A 359 68.22 2.10 40.93
N ALA A 360 68.08 1.18 39.97
CA ALA A 360 69.17 0.32 39.51
C ALA A 360 70.27 1.13 38.80
N LYS A 361 69.90 2.15 38.01
CA LYS A 361 70.85 3.09 37.39
C LYS A 361 71.52 3.99 38.43
N ALA A 362 70.79 4.44 39.46
CA ALA A 362 71.35 5.21 40.57
C ALA A 362 72.25 4.35 41.48
N ALA A 363 71.88 3.10 41.73
CA ALA A 363 72.71 2.12 42.44
C ALA A 363 73.97 1.78 41.64
N ALA A 364 73.86 1.60 40.32
CA ALA A 364 75.00 1.43 39.42
C ALA A 364 75.89 2.68 39.36
N SER A 365 75.31 3.88 39.41
CA SER A 365 76.05 5.15 39.51
C SER A 365 76.71 5.34 40.88
N SER A 366 76.11 4.87 41.97
CA SER A 366 76.69 4.93 43.33
C SER A 366 77.74 3.83 43.56
N ALA A 367 77.59 2.68 42.90
CA ALA A 367 78.58 1.60 42.84
C ALA A 367 79.76 1.99 41.93
N ALA A 368 79.52 2.75 40.85
CA ALA A 368 80.57 3.32 40.01
C ALA A 368 81.30 4.53 40.62
N ALA A 369 80.81 5.07 41.75
CA ALA A 369 81.44 6.21 42.45
C ALA A 369 82.10 5.83 43.79
N LYS A 370 82.09 4.54 44.19
CA LYS A 370 82.72 4.05 45.44
C LYS A 370 83.35 2.66 45.32
N THR A 371 84.07 2.35 44.23
CA THR A 371 85.01 1.21 44.21
C THR A 371 86.24 1.47 43.35
N ASP A 372 86.95 2.56 43.61
CA ASP A 372 88.39 2.69 43.33
C ASP A 372 89.15 2.61 44.66
N ALA A 373 89.12 1.43 45.32
CA ALA A 373 90.00 1.06 46.44
C ALA A 373 89.77 -0.39 46.99
N SER A 374 89.44 -1.38 46.17
CA SER A 374 89.26 -2.78 46.67
C SER A 374 89.56 -3.88 45.63
N GLY A 375 90.53 -3.65 44.73
CA GLY A 375 90.96 -4.66 43.75
C GLY A 375 92.00 -5.67 44.28
N ALA A 376 92.55 -5.47 45.47
CA ALA A 376 93.64 -6.30 46.02
C ALA A 376 93.17 -7.41 46.98
N ALA A 377 91.96 -7.33 47.55
CA ALA A 377 91.44 -8.33 48.50
C ALA A 377 90.76 -9.54 47.82
N ALA A 378 90.13 -9.34 46.66
CA ALA A 378 89.44 -10.42 45.94
C ALA A 378 90.38 -11.43 45.26
N ALA A 379 91.59 -11.00 44.86
CA ALA A 379 92.60 -11.89 44.27
C ALA A 379 93.25 -12.82 45.32
N GLU A 380 93.37 -12.36 46.57
CA GLU A 380 93.91 -13.15 47.68
C GLU A 380 92.89 -14.20 48.18
N ASP A 381 91.59 -13.84 48.18
CA ASP A 381 90.51 -14.73 48.59
C ASP A 381 90.24 -15.84 47.55
N ASN A 382 90.28 -15.50 46.26
CA ASN A 382 90.21 -16.49 45.17
C ASN A 382 91.39 -17.48 45.21
N ARG A 383 92.60 -17.03 45.56
CA ARG A 383 93.78 -17.90 45.73
C ARG A 383 93.60 -18.87 46.91
N ARG A 384 93.05 -18.40 48.04
CA ARG A 384 92.76 -19.24 49.22
C ARG A 384 91.65 -20.25 48.95
N GLN A 385 90.58 -19.85 48.28
CA GLN A 385 89.51 -20.78 47.90
C GLN A 385 90.01 -21.83 46.90
N SER A 386 90.84 -21.45 45.92
CA SER A 386 91.49 -22.41 45.01
C SER A 386 92.31 -23.47 45.76
N GLN A 387 93.05 -23.08 46.79
CA GLN A 387 93.79 -24.03 47.64
C GLN A 387 92.87 -24.96 48.45
N GLN A 388 91.71 -24.48 48.91
CA GLN A 388 90.74 -25.32 49.62
C GLN A 388 90.12 -26.38 48.70
N TYR A 389 89.73 -26.01 47.48
CA TYR A 389 89.24 -26.96 46.46
C TYR A 389 90.33 -27.95 46.00
N TYR A 390 91.61 -27.57 46.07
CA TYR A 390 92.71 -28.50 45.84
C TYR A 390 92.81 -29.57 46.94
N LEU A 391 92.74 -29.17 48.21
CA LEU A 391 92.80 -30.09 49.35
C LEU A 391 91.57 -31.01 49.41
N SER A 392 90.37 -30.51 49.09
CA SER A 392 89.17 -31.36 49.00
C SER A 392 89.31 -32.42 47.92
N GLY A 393 89.80 -32.05 46.73
CA GLY A 393 90.07 -33.01 45.65
C GLY A 393 91.12 -34.06 46.03
N MET A 394 92.13 -33.70 46.84
CA MET A 394 93.11 -34.66 47.36
C MET A 394 92.50 -35.68 48.34
N ILE A 395 91.55 -35.26 49.17
CA ILE A 395 90.82 -36.15 50.09
C ILE A 395 89.98 -37.15 49.29
N TYR A 396 89.29 -36.70 48.22
CA TYR A 396 88.53 -37.60 47.35
C TYR A 396 89.43 -38.56 46.57
N TYR A 397 90.62 -38.11 46.15
CA TYR A 397 91.62 -38.95 45.50
C TYR A 397 92.14 -40.07 46.44
N GLN A 398 92.39 -39.76 47.73
CA GLN A 398 92.79 -40.77 48.72
C GLN A 398 91.66 -41.75 49.08
N LYS A 399 90.40 -41.33 48.95
CA LYS A 399 89.22 -42.18 49.17
C LYS A 399 88.85 -43.05 47.95
N GLY A 400 89.56 -42.91 46.82
CA GLY A 400 89.31 -43.66 45.58
C GLY A 400 88.18 -43.12 44.70
N ASP A 401 87.61 -41.97 45.04
CA ASP A 401 86.49 -41.33 44.33
C ASP A 401 87.04 -40.35 43.26
N PHE A 402 87.52 -40.89 42.15
CA PHE A 402 88.28 -40.13 41.15
C PHE A 402 87.45 -39.09 40.36
N GLU A 403 86.17 -39.34 40.10
CA GLU A 403 85.31 -38.37 39.39
C GLU A 403 85.07 -37.09 40.20
N LYS A 404 84.86 -37.24 41.51
CA LYS A 404 84.68 -36.09 42.41
C LYS A 404 85.98 -35.32 42.58
N ALA A 405 87.11 -36.03 42.72
CA ALA A 405 88.43 -35.39 42.77
C ALA A 405 88.72 -34.55 41.52
N ARG A 406 88.31 -35.03 40.33
CA ARG A 406 88.41 -34.27 39.07
C ARG A 406 87.57 -32.98 39.09
N ASN A 407 86.33 -33.04 39.56
CA ASN A 407 85.46 -31.87 39.61
C ASN A 407 85.98 -30.81 40.58
N GLU A 408 86.41 -31.21 41.77
CA GLU A 408 86.99 -30.31 42.78
C GLU A 408 88.25 -29.61 42.27
N TRP A 409 89.16 -30.35 41.61
CA TRP A 409 90.35 -29.75 41.01
C TRP A 409 90.07 -28.88 39.79
N SER A 410 88.99 -29.14 39.03
CA SER A 410 88.53 -28.25 37.96
C SER A 410 88.02 -26.92 38.52
N HIS A 411 87.31 -26.93 39.64
CA HIS A 411 86.87 -25.69 40.30
C HIS A 411 88.05 -24.90 40.90
N ALA A 412 89.05 -25.59 41.45
CA ALA A 412 90.28 -24.94 41.91
C ALA A 412 90.98 -24.13 40.80
N ILE A 413 91.05 -24.66 39.57
CA ILE A 413 91.68 -23.98 38.41
C ILE A 413 90.80 -22.85 37.87
N GLN A 414 89.47 -22.97 37.95
CA GLN A 414 88.56 -21.89 37.57
C GLN A 414 88.72 -20.66 38.47
N LEU A 415 89.00 -20.88 39.76
CA LEU A 415 89.19 -19.80 40.75
C LEU A 415 90.60 -19.18 40.69
N ASP A 416 91.63 -20.00 40.47
CA ASP A 416 93.01 -19.54 40.24
C ASP A 416 93.65 -20.33 39.09
N PRO A 417 93.70 -19.75 37.88
CA PRO A 417 94.35 -20.37 36.73
C PRO A 417 95.87 -20.60 36.91
N SER A 418 96.50 -19.99 37.93
CA SER A 418 97.93 -20.10 38.23
C SER A 418 98.29 -21.23 39.22
N ASN A 419 97.30 -21.90 39.81
CA ASN A 419 97.51 -23.01 40.74
C ASN A 419 98.08 -24.26 40.03
N SER A 420 99.39 -24.47 40.15
CA SER A 420 100.12 -25.60 39.55
C SER A 420 99.74 -26.96 40.16
N ASP A 421 99.36 -26.99 41.43
CA ASP A 421 99.15 -28.23 42.17
C ASP A 421 97.83 -28.91 41.77
N ALA A 422 96.77 -28.11 41.55
CA ALA A 422 95.49 -28.60 41.03
C ALA A 422 95.59 -29.11 39.58
N LYS A 423 96.43 -28.48 38.75
CA LYS A 423 96.76 -28.96 37.39
C LYS A 423 97.47 -30.31 37.42
N ALA A 424 98.49 -30.46 38.26
CA ALA A 424 99.22 -31.71 38.42
C ALA A 424 98.33 -32.86 38.96
N GLY A 425 97.38 -32.55 39.85
CA GLY A 425 96.37 -33.50 40.31
C GLY A 425 95.48 -34.03 39.18
N LEU A 426 94.91 -33.12 38.36
CA LEU A 426 94.10 -33.49 37.21
C LEU A 426 94.88 -34.32 36.18
N GLU A 427 96.13 -33.96 35.91
CA GLU A 427 97.00 -34.73 35.03
C GLU A 427 97.25 -36.15 35.55
N ARG A 428 97.43 -36.35 36.87
CA ARG A 428 97.56 -37.69 37.46
C ARG A 428 96.28 -38.52 37.31
N ILE A 429 95.10 -37.96 37.57
CA ILE A 429 93.83 -38.67 37.35
C ILE A 429 93.63 -39.00 35.87
N ASN A 430 93.92 -38.06 34.98
CA ASN A 430 93.82 -38.28 33.54
C ASN A 430 94.82 -39.34 33.04
N ASN A 431 96.00 -39.46 33.65
CA ASN A 431 96.98 -40.51 33.30
C ASN A 431 96.67 -41.88 33.92
N LEU A 432 96.01 -41.94 35.09
CA LEU A 432 95.61 -43.19 35.76
C LEU A 432 94.29 -43.79 35.22
N TYR A 433 93.34 -42.96 34.76
CA TYR A 433 91.99 -43.38 34.33
C TYR A 433 91.57 -42.85 32.95
N GLY A 434 92.37 -42.03 32.28
CA GLY A 434 92.12 -41.53 30.91
C GLY A 434 92.82 -42.35 29.81
N GLY A 435 93.43 -43.49 30.14
CA GLY A 435 94.06 -44.43 29.23
C GLY A 435 93.17 -45.59 28.79
N GLY A 436 91.87 -45.36 28.59
CA GLY A 436 90.91 -46.38 28.16
C GLY A 436 89.74 -45.75 27.41
N ARG A 437 89.99 -45.37 26.16
CA ARG A 437 88.95 -45.23 25.13
C ARG A 437 88.78 -46.56 24.43
#